data_AF-A0A0D8ZX08-F1
#
_entry.id   AF-A0A0D8ZX08-F1
#
_cell.length_a   1.000
_cell.length_b   1.000
_cell.length_c   1.000
_cell.angle_alpha   90.00
_cell.angle_beta   90.00
_cell.angle_gamma   90.00
#
_symmetry.space_group_name_H-M   'P 1'
#
loop_
_entity.id
_entity.type
_entity.pdbx_description
1 polymer ?
#
loop_
_entity_poly.entity_id
_entity_poly.type
_entity_poly.pdbx_seq_one_letter_code
_entity_poly.pdbx_strand_id
1 'polypeptide(L)'
;MTRTTDNIAYRSCNPGDRILPNQTLEEKANQLAVDAPDITGDRITVPTYFIIEYPDGEKQALHHVKDAKKISSLIQQMALNESYIESKSAKQAHFINWTGMILLGGLLVLTVPILVGIF
;
A
#
# COMPACT_ATOMS: atom_id res chain seq x y z
N MET A 1 -24.07 -14.20 -42.75
CA MET A 1 -22.60 -14.43 -42.77
C MET A 1 -22.00 -13.57 -41.67
N THR A 2 -21.94 -14.10 -40.45
CA THR A 2 -21.40 -13.39 -39.29
C THR A 2 -19.88 -13.36 -39.39
N ARG A 3 -19.30 -12.18 -39.23
CA ARG A 3 -17.88 -11.92 -39.43
C ARG A 3 -17.10 -12.60 -38.30
N THR A 4 -16.17 -13.51 -38.62
CA THR A 4 -15.33 -14.32 -37.70
C THR A 4 -14.36 -13.49 -36.84
N THR A 5 -14.64 -12.21 -36.57
CA THR A 5 -13.77 -11.29 -35.84
C THR A 5 -14.09 -11.19 -34.36
N ASP A 6 -15.15 -11.83 -33.87
CA ASP A 6 -15.50 -11.84 -32.44
C ASP A 6 -14.57 -12.76 -31.61
N ASN A 7 -13.67 -13.49 -32.28
CA ASN A 7 -12.76 -14.47 -31.68
C ASN A 7 -11.29 -14.03 -31.68
N ILE A 8 -10.99 -12.74 -31.87
CA ILE A 8 -9.63 -12.24 -31.67
C ILE A 8 -9.43 -12.05 -30.16
N ALA A 9 -9.40 -13.18 -29.43
CA ALA A 9 -8.57 -13.26 -28.24
C ALA A 9 -7.20 -12.72 -28.68
N TYR A 10 -6.77 -11.59 -28.10
CA TYR A 10 -5.51 -10.92 -28.42
C TYR A 10 -4.38 -11.96 -28.47
N ARG A 11 -4.04 -12.44 -29.68
CA ARG A 11 -3.01 -13.46 -29.90
C ARG A 11 -1.60 -12.93 -29.62
N SER A 12 -1.48 -11.64 -29.36
CA SER A 12 -0.27 -10.93 -28.97
C SER A 12 0.14 -11.18 -27.51
N CYS A 13 -0.72 -11.74 -26.67
CA CYS A 13 -0.41 -12.05 -25.27
C CYS A 13 0.15 -13.47 -25.13
N ASN A 14 1.16 -13.61 -24.27
CA ASN A 14 1.67 -14.91 -23.82
C ASN A 14 0.50 -15.81 -23.38
N PRO A 15 0.45 -17.12 -23.70
CA PRO A 15 -0.58 -18.02 -23.20
C PRO A 15 -0.87 -17.91 -21.69
N GLY A 16 0.16 -17.68 -20.86
CA GLY A 16 0.02 -17.50 -19.41
C GLY A 16 -0.65 -16.18 -18.99
N ASP A 17 -0.68 -15.20 -19.87
CA ASP A 17 -1.27 -13.86 -19.68
C ASP A 17 -2.75 -13.80 -20.10
N ARG A 18 -3.35 -14.94 -20.45
CA ARG A 18 -4.74 -14.99 -20.89
C ARG A 18 -5.69 -14.92 -19.70
N ILE A 19 -6.61 -13.96 -19.75
CA ILE A 19 -7.70 -13.84 -18.79
C ILE A 19 -8.77 -14.88 -19.15
N LEU A 20 -8.93 -15.91 -18.30
CA LEU A 20 -9.98 -16.91 -18.49
C LEU A 20 -11.24 -16.47 -17.72
N PRO A 21 -12.44 -16.71 -18.29
CA PRO A 21 -13.68 -16.52 -17.54
C PRO A 21 -13.77 -17.55 -16.41
N ASN A 22 -14.37 -17.16 -15.27
CA ASN A 22 -14.71 -18.03 -14.13
C ASN A 22 -13.53 -18.61 -13.32
N GLN A 23 -12.37 -17.96 -13.31
CA GLN A 23 -11.28 -18.39 -12.42
C GLN A 23 -11.49 -17.95 -10.98
N THR A 24 -11.14 -18.83 -10.04
CA THR A 24 -11.12 -18.53 -8.61
C THR A 24 -9.95 -17.60 -8.24
N LEU A 25 -9.97 -17.01 -7.05
CA LEU A 25 -8.87 -16.15 -6.59
C LEU A 25 -7.55 -16.93 -6.43
N GLU A 26 -7.63 -18.17 -5.97
CA GLU A 26 -6.49 -19.07 -5.82
C GLU A 26 -5.89 -19.46 -7.19
N GLU A 27 -6.73 -19.78 -8.16
CA GLU A 27 -6.27 -20.06 -9.53
C GLU A 27 -5.57 -18.85 -10.16
N LYS A 28 -6.10 -17.64 -9.95
CA LYS A 28 -5.47 -16.41 -10.43
C LYS A 28 -4.15 -16.12 -9.73
N ALA A 29 -4.04 -16.42 -8.43
CA ALA A 29 -2.81 -16.24 -7.67
C ALA A 29 -1.67 -17.15 -8.17
N ASN A 30 -2.01 -18.36 -8.62
CA ASN A 30 -1.05 -19.33 -9.15
C ASN A 30 -0.74 -19.15 -10.65
N GLN A 31 -1.43 -18.25 -11.34
CA GLN A 31 -1.27 -18.05 -12.77
C GLN A 31 0.02 -17.26 -13.08
N LEU A 32 0.88 -17.85 -13.90
CA LEU A 32 2.14 -17.25 -14.34
C LEU A 32 2.03 -16.74 -15.78
N ALA A 33 2.43 -15.49 -16.00
CA ALA A 33 2.52 -14.86 -17.29
C ALA A 33 3.76 -15.39 -18.03
N VAL A 34 4.89 -15.53 -17.33
CA VAL A 34 6.15 -16.06 -17.87
C VAL A 34 6.68 -17.12 -16.93
N ASP A 35 7.12 -18.23 -17.50
CA ASP A 35 7.88 -19.28 -16.82
C ASP A 35 8.88 -19.85 -17.82
N ALA A 36 10.09 -19.28 -17.85
CA ALA A 36 11.11 -19.63 -18.84
C ALA A 36 12.53 -19.46 -18.27
N PRO A 37 13.52 -20.23 -18.77
CA PRO A 37 14.92 -19.99 -18.45
C PRO A 37 15.43 -18.70 -19.09
N ASP A 38 16.25 -17.96 -18.34
CA ASP A 38 17.03 -16.83 -18.82
C ASP A 38 18.35 -17.30 -19.44
N ILE A 39 19.01 -16.39 -20.17
CA ILE A 39 20.32 -16.61 -20.79
C ILE A 39 21.41 -16.96 -19.77
N THR A 40 21.22 -16.60 -18.49
CA THR A 40 22.13 -16.94 -17.38
C THR A 40 21.93 -18.37 -16.86
N GLY A 41 20.87 -19.06 -17.28
CA GLY A 41 20.45 -20.36 -16.73
C GLY A 41 19.48 -20.27 -15.55
N ASP A 42 19.15 -19.06 -15.09
CA ASP A 42 18.16 -18.85 -14.05
C ASP A 42 16.74 -19.03 -14.59
N ARG A 43 15.79 -19.48 -13.76
CA ARG A 43 14.38 -19.60 -14.16
C ARG A 43 13.62 -18.34 -13.74
N ILE A 44 13.11 -17.59 -14.72
CA ILE A 44 12.32 -16.38 -14.48
C ILE A 44 10.85 -16.74 -14.46
N THR A 45 10.18 -16.47 -13.34
CA THR A 45 8.74 -16.59 -13.17
C THR A 45 8.12 -15.21 -12.95
N VAL A 46 7.11 -14.87 -13.75
CA VAL A 46 6.36 -13.60 -13.62
C VAL A 46 4.89 -13.91 -13.39
N PRO A 47 4.29 -13.49 -12.26
CA PRO A 47 2.85 -13.67 -12.03
C PRO A 47 1.98 -12.85 -12.99
N THR A 48 0.81 -13.40 -13.36
CA THR A 48 -0.17 -12.68 -14.19
C THR A 48 -0.99 -11.69 -13.36
N TYR A 49 -1.30 -12.04 -12.11
CA TYR A 49 -2.13 -11.26 -11.21
C TYR A 49 -1.38 -10.84 -9.95
N PHE A 50 -1.69 -9.64 -9.45
CA PHE A 50 -1.32 -9.20 -8.12
C PHE A 50 -2.49 -9.42 -7.17
N ILE A 51 -2.25 -10.10 -6.05
CA ILE A 51 -3.24 -10.26 -5.00
C ILE A 51 -3.13 -9.07 -4.05
N ILE A 52 -4.20 -8.30 -3.95
CA ILE A 52 -4.29 -7.13 -3.07
C ILE A 52 -5.33 -7.43 -1.99
N GLU A 53 -4.96 -7.11 -0.76
CA GLU A 53 -5.84 -7.13 0.40
C GLU A 53 -6.17 -5.68 0.77
N TYR A 54 -7.45 -5.35 0.75
CA TYR A 54 -7.96 -4.02 1.10
C TYR A 54 -8.14 -3.88 2.61
N PRO A 55 -8.22 -2.65 3.14
CA PRO A 55 -8.39 -2.42 4.59
C PRO A 55 -9.67 -3.02 5.19
N ASP A 56 -10.68 -3.30 4.37
CA ASP A 56 -11.93 -3.98 4.76
C ASP A 56 -11.82 -5.51 4.79
N GLY A 57 -10.65 -6.07 4.45
CA GLY A 57 -10.40 -7.51 4.36
C GLY A 57 -10.78 -8.12 3.02
N GLU A 58 -11.26 -7.34 2.04
CA GLU A 58 -11.55 -7.85 0.71
C GLU A 58 -10.25 -8.18 -0.05
N LYS A 59 -10.21 -9.34 -0.70
CA LYS A 59 -9.09 -9.77 -1.55
C LYS A 59 -9.48 -9.71 -3.02
N GLN A 60 -8.67 -9.02 -3.82
CA GLN A 60 -8.86 -8.95 -5.27
C GLN A 60 -7.58 -9.32 -6.01
N ALA A 61 -7.74 -10.07 -7.10
CA ALA A 61 -6.66 -10.37 -8.05
C ALA A 61 -6.72 -9.37 -9.21
N LEU A 62 -5.72 -8.48 -9.29
CA LEU A 62 -5.61 -7.47 -10.36
C LEU A 62 -4.62 -7.92 -11.44
N HIS A 63 -5.05 -7.89 -12.69
CA HIS A 63 -4.22 -8.28 -13.82
C HIS A 63 -3.18 -7.21 -14.13
N HIS A 64 -1.91 -7.59 -14.29
CA HIS A 64 -0.81 -6.63 -14.41
C HIS A 64 -0.95 -5.67 -15.61
N VAL A 65 -1.46 -6.13 -16.76
CA VAL A 65 -1.76 -5.26 -17.92
C VAL A 65 -3.13 -4.58 -17.83
N LYS A 66 -4.22 -5.37 -17.80
CA LYS A 66 -5.60 -4.84 -17.87
C LYS A 66 -5.93 -3.87 -16.73
N ASP A 67 -5.46 -4.15 -15.52
CA ASP A 67 -5.79 -3.38 -14.33
C ASP A 67 -4.66 -2.42 -13.92
N ALA A 68 -3.68 -2.17 -14.81
CA ALA A 68 -2.51 -1.33 -14.53
C ALA A 68 -2.87 0.05 -13.96
N LYS A 69 -3.93 0.69 -14.48
CA LYS A 69 -4.40 1.98 -13.97
C LYS A 69 -4.88 1.88 -12.51
N LYS A 70 -5.65 0.82 -12.19
CA LYS A 70 -6.16 0.59 -10.84
C LYS A 70 -5.02 0.30 -9.88
N ILE A 71 -4.04 -0.51 -10.30
CA ILE A 71 -2.82 -0.78 -9.54
C ILE A 71 -2.06 0.52 -9.25
N SER A 72 -1.84 1.36 -10.28
CA SER A 72 -1.16 2.64 -10.11
C SER A 72 -1.89 3.57 -9.14
N SER A 73 -3.22 3.70 -9.27
CA SER A 73 -4.03 4.50 -8.34
C SER A 73 -3.98 3.98 -6.92
N LEU A 74 -4.01 2.66 -6.74
CA LEU A 74 -3.92 2.00 -5.43
C LEU A 74 -2.57 2.27 -4.76
N ILE A 75 -1.46 2.14 -5.49
CA ILE A 75 -0.11 2.47 -4.98
C ILE A 75 -0.02 3.94 -4.57
N GLN A 76 -0.56 4.86 -5.38
CA GLN A 76 -0.58 6.28 -5.05
C GLN A 76 -1.38 6.56 -3.78
N GLN A 77 -2.56 5.94 -3.62
CA GLN A 77 -3.37 6.09 -2.41
C GLN A 77 -2.64 5.56 -1.17
N MET A 78 -1.99 4.39 -1.27
CA MET A 78 -1.21 3.85 -0.16
C MET A 78 -0.04 4.77 0.22
N ALA A 79 0.71 5.29 -0.75
CA ALA A 79 1.82 6.20 -0.50
C ALA A 79 1.36 7.52 0.17
N LEU A 80 0.21 8.06 -0.25
CA LEU A 80 -0.39 9.24 0.37
C LEU A 80 -0.86 8.95 1.80
N ASN A 81 -1.44 7.78 2.05
CA ASN A 81 -1.86 7.39 3.39
C ASN A 81 -0.66 7.18 4.33
N GLU A 82 0.41 6.55 3.86
CA GLU A 82 1.65 6.35 4.62
C GLU A 82 2.26 7.70 5.04
N SER A 83 2.44 8.62 4.08
CA SER A 83 2.98 9.96 4.35
C SER A 83 2.07 10.80 5.25
N TYR A 84 0.74 10.64 5.12
CA TYR A 84 -0.21 11.24 6.04
C TYR A 84 -0.04 10.71 7.47
N ILE A 85 0.11 9.40 7.66
CA ILE A 85 0.32 8.77 8.98
C ILE A 85 1.63 9.24 9.60
N GLU A 86 2.73 9.27 8.84
CA GLU A 86 4.03 9.76 9.32
C GLU A 86 3.95 11.22 9.77
N SER A 87 3.30 12.09 8.99
CA SER A 87 3.11 13.51 9.33
C SER A 87 2.27 13.73 10.59
N LYS A 88 1.23 12.90 10.81
CA LYS A 88 0.36 12.97 11.99
C LYS A 88 1.09 12.49 13.24
N SER A 89 1.87 11.41 13.13
CA SER A 89 2.74 10.91 14.20
C SER A 89 3.76 11.96 14.62
N ALA A 90 4.42 12.60 13.65
CA ALA A 90 5.39 13.67 13.90
C ALA A 90 4.76 14.93 14.55
N LYS A 91 3.56 15.34 14.13
CA LYS A 91 2.83 16.46 14.77
C LYS A 91 2.34 16.13 16.17
N GLN A 92 1.94 14.88 16.43
CA GLN A 92 1.43 14.46 17.74
C GLN A 92 2.54 14.28 18.78
N ALA A 93 3.79 14.05 18.35
CA ALA A 93 4.95 13.92 19.22
C ALA A 93 5.43 15.24 19.88
N HIS A 94 4.83 16.40 19.55
CA HIS A 94 5.21 17.67 20.17
C HIS A 94 4.01 18.45 20.71
N PHE A 95 3.55 18.06 21.90
CA PHE A 95 2.90 19.02 22.78
C PHE A 95 3.20 18.64 24.24
N ILE A 96 4.00 19.49 24.90
CA ILE A 96 4.18 19.52 26.35
C ILE A 96 5.14 18.44 26.89
N ASN A 97 6.41 18.81 27.03
CA ASN A 97 7.37 18.13 27.91
C ASN A 97 6.92 18.33 29.37
N TRP A 98 6.13 17.39 29.88
CA TRP A 98 5.58 17.40 31.22
C TRP A 98 6.64 17.60 32.31
N THR A 99 7.82 17.01 32.14
CA THR A 99 8.95 17.20 33.06
C THR A 99 9.39 18.66 33.15
N GLY A 100 9.45 19.36 32.01
CA GLY A 100 9.78 20.79 31.98
C GLY A 100 8.71 21.66 32.64
N MET A 101 7.43 21.33 32.46
CA MET A 101 6.31 22.05 33.09
C MET A 101 6.28 21.86 34.61
N ILE A 102 6.55 20.64 35.09
CA ILE A 102 6.61 20.35 36.52
C ILE A 102 7.75 21.14 37.18
N LEU A 103 8.93 21.17 36.56
CA LEU A 103 10.06 21.95 37.07
C LEU A 103 9.77 23.46 37.09
N LEU A 104 9.16 23.99 36.03
CA LEU A 104 8.78 25.41 35.97
C LEU A 104 7.70 25.77 37.00
N GLY A 105 6.70 24.90 37.19
CA GLY A 105 5.67 25.07 38.20
C GLY A 105 6.23 25.03 39.62
N GLY A 106 7.14 24.09 39.92
CA GLY A 106 7.83 24.01 41.20
C GLY A 106 8.64 25.27 41.52
N LEU A 107 9.34 25.82 40.53
CA LEU A 107 10.10 27.08 40.66
C LEU A 107 9.18 28.28 40.97
N LEU A 108 8.01 28.35 40.31
CA LEU A 108 7.04 29.41 40.56
C LEU A 108 6.47 29.34 41.98
N VAL A 109 6.08 28.16 42.45
CA VAL A 109 5.56 27.97 43.81
C VAL A 109 6.58 28.41 44.88
N LEU A 110 7.87 28.16 44.63
CA LEU A 110 8.95 28.54 45.55
C LEU A 110 9.22 30.06 45.58
N THR A 111 9.04 30.75 44.46
CA THR A 111 9.39 32.18 44.32
C THR A 111 8.22 33.13 44.64
N VAL A 112 6.97 32.70 44.45
CA VAL A 112 5.76 33.51 44.72
C VAL A 112 5.67 34.03 46.16
N PRO A 113 5.85 33.22 47.23
CA PRO A 113 5.75 33.74 48.59
C PRO A 113 6.84 34.77 48.92
N ILE A 114 7.97 34.79 48.17
CA ILE A 114 9.08 35.73 48.40
C ILE A 114 8.66 37.10 47.87
N LEU A 115 7.95 37.08 46.73
CA LEU A 115 7.41 38.26 46.09
C LEU A 115 6.24 38.88 46.87
N VAL A 116 5.39 38.03 47.47
CA VAL A 116 4.22 38.46 48.26
C VAL A 116 4.60 38.80 49.71
N GLY A 117 5.81 38.49 50.15
CA GLY A 117 6.30 38.82 51.49
C GLY A 117 5.65 37.98 52.59
N ILE A 118 5.34 36.71 52.32
CA ILE A 118 4.68 35.77 53.27
C ILE A 118 5.72 35.06 54.17
N PHE A 119 6.97 35.55 54.22
CA PHE A 119 8.04 35.01 55.04
C PHE A 119 8.31 35.86 56.28
#